data_AF-A0A948PXB3-F1
#
_entry.id   AF-A0A948PXB3-F1
#
_cell.length_a   1.000
_cell.length_b   1.000
_cell.length_c   1.000
_cell.angle_alpha   90.00
_cell.angle_beta   90.00
_cell.angle_gamma   90.00
#
_symmetry.space_group_name_H-M   'P 1'
#
loop_
_entity.id
_entity.type
_entity.pdbx_description
1 polymer ?
#
loop_
_entity_poly.entity_id
_entity_poly.type
_entity_poly.pdbx_seq_one_letter_code
_entity_poly.pdbx_strand_id
1 'polypeptide(L)'
;ILLKMGLGVLQAHFFVFFFAIFSAVTPPVAPASIIAAKLAGANFFPTAVEAVKASLAGFVLPFLIIWNPVLLLQPETSSVLLSITRLMACLVLLVALEVVIVNHYVRPLRVLERALFAVSAAAIIRYFVIQSTVFLIAGLGIFLLLTVLQLLRVMQLRRDTEGKEVNYGKDQV
;
A
#
# COMPACT_ATOMS: atom_id res chain seq x y z
N ILE A 1 17.31 20.71 12.23
CA ILE A 1 18.34 19.68 11.95
C ILE A 1 18.25 19.21 10.50
N LEU A 2 17.10 18.70 10.05
CA LEU A 2 16.87 18.24 8.66
C LEU A 2 17.25 19.26 7.57
N LEU A 3 16.95 20.54 7.74
CA LEU A 3 17.37 21.59 6.80
C LEU A 3 18.89 21.73 6.70
N LYS A 4 19.62 21.55 7.83
CA LYS A 4 21.09 21.58 7.85
C LYS A 4 21.70 20.35 7.16
N MET A 5 20.93 19.28 6.96
CA MET A 5 21.32 18.08 6.22
C MET A 5 21.06 18.21 4.71
N GLY A 6 20.61 19.38 4.23
CA GLY A 6 20.40 19.65 2.81
C GLY A 6 19.01 19.31 2.28
N LEU A 7 18.07 18.92 3.14
CA LEU A 7 16.68 18.68 2.71
C LEU A 7 15.95 20.01 2.40
N GLY A 8 15.08 19.97 1.39
CA GLY A 8 14.22 21.10 1.06
C GLY A 8 13.26 21.43 2.21
N VAL A 9 12.87 22.71 2.31
CA VAL A 9 11.99 23.19 3.39
C VAL A 9 10.67 22.41 3.42
N LEU A 10 10.07 22.19 2.25
CA LEU A 10 8.82 21.44 2.13
C LEU A 10 8.98 19.98 2.56
N GLN A 11 10.05 19.31 2.12
CA GLN A 11 10.36 17.92 2.48
C GLN A 11 10.52 17.76 3.99
N ALA A 12 11.30 18.65 4.62
CA ALA A 12 11.56 18.60 6.06
C ALA A 12 10.30 18.84 6.89
N HIS A 13 9.46 19.80 6.51
CA HIS A 13 8.20 20.06 7.21
C HIS A 13 7.19 18.92 7.01
N PHE A 14 7.03 18.39 5.80
CA PHE A 14 6.15 17.24 5.54
C PHE A 14 6.59 15.99 6.29
N PHE A 15 7.90 15.75 6.38
CA PHE A 15 8.44 14.62 7.12
C PHE A 15 8.00 14.64 8.60
N VAL A 16 8.21 15.77 9.28
CA VAL A 16 7.83 15.90 10.70
C VAL A 16 6.31 15.94 10.87
N PHE A 17 5.60 16.64 9.99
CA PHE A 17 4.13 16.71 9.99
C PHE A 17 3.49 15.33 9.87
N PHE A 18 4.01 14.46 9.00
CA PHE A 18 3.49 13.13 8.80
C PHE A 18 3.62 12.27 10.06
N PHE A 19 4.79 12.29 10.72
CA PHE A 19 4.98 11.59 12.00
C PHE A 19 4.14 12.17 13.13
N ALA A 20 3.89 13.49 13.14
CA ALA A 20 2.99 14.11 14.10
C ALA A 20 1.56 13.56 13.97
N ILE A 21 1.04 13.41 12.75
CA ILE A 21 -0.27 12.77 12.52
C ILE A 21 -0.24 11.28 12.89
N PHE A 22 0.77 10.54 12.43
CA PHE A 22 0.86 9.10 12.66
C PHE A 22 1.09 8.73 14.14
N SER A 23 1.60 9.66 14.95
CA SER A 23 1.70 9.47 16.41
C SER A 23 0.34 9.23 17.08
N ALA A 24 -0.74 9.74 16.49
CA ALA A 24 -2.10 9.53 16.98
C ALA A 24 -2.66 8.14 16.62
N VAL A 25 -1.92 7.28 15.92
CA VAL A 25 -2.35 5.90 15.59
C VAL A 25 -1.83 4.89 16.61
N THR A 26 -0.74 5.19 17.32
CA THR A 26 -0.11 4.24 18.24
C THR A 26 -0.83 4.15 19.59
N PRO A 27 -1.02 2.94 20.16
CA PRO A 27 -1.40 2.77 21.56
C PRO A 27 -0.35 3.43 22.48
N PRO A 28 -0.72 4.07 23.60
CA PRO A 28 -2.03 4.08 24.26
C PRO A 28 -2.96 5.24 23.87
N VAL A 29 -2.49 6.21 23.06
CA VAL A 29 -3.24 7.46 22.82
C VAL A 29 -4.38 7.26 21.82
N ALA A 30 -4.13 6.52 20.74
CA ALA A 30 -5.00 6.23 19.59
C ALA A 30 -6.50 6.63 19.71
N PRO A 31 -6.85 7.94 19.63
CA PRO A 31 -8.16 8.43 20.05
C PRO A 31 -9.26 7.99 19.08
N ALA A 32 -8.94 7.91 17.79
CA ALA A 32 -9.85 7.36 16.78
C ALA A 32 -10.18 5.88 17.06
N SER A 33 -9.19 5.08 17.43
CA SER A 33 -9.39 3.67 17.79
C SER A 33 -10.21 3.51 19.08
N ILE A 34 -10.05 4.41 20.07
CA ILE A 34 -10.89 4.41 21.29
C ILE A 34 -12.37 4.62 20.93
N ILE A 35 -12.66 5.62 20.10
CA ILE A 35 -14.04 5.95 19.70
C ILE A 35 -14.62 4.81 18.84
N ALA A 36 -13.86 4.30 17.87
CA ALA A 36 -14.28 3.21 17.00
C ALA A 36 -14.56 1.91 17.79
N ALA A 37 -13.69 1.56 18.76
CA ALA A 37 -13.88 0.39 19.62
C ALA A 37 -15.16 0.49 20.46
N LYS A 38 -15.44 1.68 21.04
CA LYS A 38 -16.69 1.92 21.79
C LYS A 38 -17.92 1.81 20.90
N LEU A 39 -17.88 2.34 19.68
CA LEU A 39 -18.99 2.27 18.74
C LEU A 39 -19.27 0.83 18.28
N ALA A 40 -18.22 0.03 18.09
CA ALA A 40 -18.31 -1.37 17.65
C ALA A 40 -18.52 -2.38 18.79
N GLY A 41 -18.53 -1.95 20.06
CA GLY A 41 -18.59 -2.85 21.22
C GLY A 41 -17.36 -3.76 21.37
N ALA A 42 -16.22 -3.34 20.83
CA ALA A 42 -14.97 -4.10 20.84
C ALA A 42 -13.98 -3.57 21.90
N ASN A 43 -12.95 -4.36 22.20
CA ASN A 43 -11.88 -3.96 23.12
C ASN A 43 -10.90 -3.00 22.44
N PHE A 44 -10.53 -1.91 23.14
CA PHE A 44 -9.62 -0.88 22.61
C PHE A 44 -8.27 -1.43 22.12
N PHE A 45 -7.58 -2.22 22.95
CA PHE A 45 -6.23 -2.69 22.64
C PHE A 45 -6.13 -3.49 21.33
N PRO A 46 -6.92 -4.55 21.09
CA PRO A 46 -6.86 -5.27 19.82
C PRO A 46 -7.27 -4.40 18.64
N THR A 47 -8.27 -3.53 18.79
CA THR A 47 -8.66 -2.59 17.72
C THR A 47 -7.52 -1.63 17.35
N ALA A 48 -6.81 -1.09 18.34
CA ALA A 48 -5.69 -0.19 18.12
C ALA A 48 -4.48 -0.92 17.49
N VAL A 49 -4.21 -2.17 17.88
CA VAL A 49 -3.15 -2.99 17.27
C VAL A 49 -3.44 -3.26 15.80
N GLU A 50 -4.68 -3.61 15.45
CA GLU A 50 -5.08 -3.79 14.04
C GLU A 50 -4.99 -2.49 13.25
N ALA A 51 -5.35 -1.35 13.84
CA ALA A 51 -5.20 -0.04 13.21
C ALA A 51 -3.71 0.30 12.93
N VAL A 52 -2.81 0.00 13.88
CA VAL A 52 -1.37 0.13 13.66
C VAL A 52 -0.89 -0.80 12.56
N LYS A 53 -1.35 -2.06 12.53
CA LYS A 53 -1.00 -3.03 11.49
C LYS A 53 -1.35 -2.52 10.10
N ALA A 54 -2.54 -1.94 9.93
CA ALA A 54 -2.99 -1.33 8.67
C ALA A 54 -2.32 0.04 8.37
N SER A 55 -1.55 0.60 9.30
CA SER A 55 -0.84 1.87 9.09
C SER A 55 0.65 1.67 8.84
N LEU A 56 1.17 0.45 9.02
CA LEU A 56 2.60 0.14 8.98
C LEU A 56 3.25 0.46 7.63
N ALA A 57 2.59 0.23 6.49
CA ALA A 57 3.18 0.61 5.20
C ALA A 57 3.27 2.14 5.06
N GLY A 58 2.32 2.87 5.67
CA GLY A 58 2.31 4.33 5.71
C GLY A 58 3.55 4.93 6.38
N PHE A 59 4.16 4.24 7.35
CA PHE A 59 5.41 4.70 7.99
C PHE A 59 6.61 4.78 7.03
N VAL A 60 6.53 4.13 5.87
CA VAL A 60 7.57 4.22 4.82
C VAL A 60 7.44 5.52 4.02
N LEU A 61 6.26 6.15 3.99
CA LEU A 61 5.98 7.31 3.15
C LEU A 61 6.90 8.52 3.41
N PRO A 62 7.22 8.92 4.67
CA PRO A 62 8.12 10.05 4.92
C PRO A 62 9.51 9.86 4.30
N PHE A 63 10.02 8.63 4.31
CA PHE A 63 11.30 8.30 3.69
C PHE A 63 11.21 8.35 2.17
N LEU A 64 10.09 7.90 1.59
CA LEU A 64 9.85 8.01 0.16
C LEU A 64 9.75 9.46 -0.30
N ILE A 65 9.15 10.35 0.50
CA ILE A 65 9.09 11.80 0.18
C ILE A 65 10.49 12.41 0.12
N ILE A 66 11.38 12.03 1.03
CA ILE A 66 12.77 12.49 1.04
C ILE A 66 13.52 11.98 -0.21
N TRP A 67 13.35 10.71 -0.57
CA TRP A 67 14.03 10.13 -1.74
C TRP A 67 13.41 10.53 -3.08
N ASN A 68 12.12 10.82 -3.12
CA ASN A 68 11.36 11.09 -4.33
C ASN A 68 10.43 12.30 -4.10
N PRO A 69 10.95 13.54 -4.23
CA PRO A 69 10.15 14.76 -4.01
C PRO A 69 9.05 14.98 -5.05
N VAL A 70 8.96 14.12 -6.06
CA VAL A 70 7.81 14.04 -6.96
C VAL A 70 6.50 13.79 -6.20
N LEU A 71 6.55 13.16 -5.02
CA LEU A 71 5.39 13.00 -4.11
C LEU A 71 4.87 14.34 -3.58
N LEU A 72 5.72 15.37 -3.55
CA LEU A 72 5.36 16.74 -3.18
C LEU A 72 5.12 17.63 -4.40
N LEU A 73 4.96 17.05 -5.59
CA LEU A 73 4.86 17.77 -6.86
C LEU A 73 6.10 18.65 -7.15
N GLN A 74 7.26 18.28 -6.61
CA GLN A 74 8.55 18.92 -6.87
C GLN A 74 9.47 17.95 -7.63
N PRO A 75 9.23 17.72 -8.94
CA PRO A 75 10.05 16.81 -9.72
C PRO A 75 11.47 17.37 -9.89
N GLU A 76 12.48 16.53 -9.68
CA GLU A 76 13.89 16.88 -9.91
C GLU A 76 14.29 16.82 -11.39
N THR A 77 13.51 16.11 -12.21
CA THR A 77 13.80 15.90 -13.62
C THR A 77 12.87 16.76 -14.48
N SER A 78 13.40 17.34 -15.55
CA SER A 78 12.62 18.06 -16.57
C SER A 78 11.65 17.18 -17.36
N SER A 79 11.86 15.87 -17.37
CA SER A 79 10.97 14.91 -18.01
C SER A 79 9.72 14.66 -17.16
N VAL A 80 8.59 15.13 -17.67
CA VAL A 80 7.26 14.87 -17.10
C VAL A 80 6.97 13.38 -17.04
N LEU A 81 7.33 12.64 -18.10
CA LEU A 81 7.10 11.19 -18.17
C LEU A 81 7.83 10.46 -17.04
N LEU A 82 9.11 10.76 -16.81
CA LEU A 82 9.88 10.13 -15.74
C LEU A 82 9.30 10.45 -14.35
N SER A 83 8.82 11.69 -14.17
CA SER A 83 8.18 12.13 -12.93
C SER A 83 6.90 11.33 -12.67
N ILE A 84 6.03 11.18 -13.67
CA ILE A 84 4.82 10.35 -13.57
C ILE A 84 5.20 8.90 -13.25
N THR A 85 6.20 8.34 -13.92
CA THR A 85 6.66 6.97 -13.69
C THR A 85 7.15 6.77 -12.26
N ARG A 86 7.94 7.70 -11.70
CA ARG A 86 8.42 7.64 -10.32
C ARG A 86 7.28 7.78 -9.31
N LEU A 87 6.31 8.65 -9.59
CA LEU A 87 5.11 8.80 -8.77
C LEU A 87 4.32 7.48 -8.71
N MET A 88 4.05 6.88 -9.87
CA MET A 88 3.35 5.60 -9.97
C MET A 88 4.13 4.47 -9.27
N ALA A 89 5.46 4.45 -9.41
CA ALA A 89 6.30 3.48 -8.71
C ALA A 89 6.19 3.61 -7.17
N CYS A 90 6.16 4.84 -6.64
CA CYS A 90 5.99 5.07 -5.20
C CYS A 90 4.62 4.57 -4.71
N LEU A 91 3.54 4.86 -5.46
CA LEU A 91 2.19 4.41 -5.12
C LEU A 91 2.08 2.88 -5.15
N VAL A 92 2.61 2.24 -6.19
CA VAL A 92 2.61 0.77 -6.29
C VAL A 92 3.44 0.14 -5.18
N LEU A 93 4.57 0.73 -4.81
CA LEU A 93 5.38 0.26 -3.68
C LEU A 93 4.57 0.28 -2.37
N LEU A 94 3.89 1.39 -2.08
CA LEU A 94 3.08 1.51 -0.85
C LEU A 94 1.96 0.48 -0.81
N VAL A 95 1.24 0.30 -1.92
CA VAL A 95 0.17 -0.70 -2.00
C VAL A 95 0.75 -2.12 -1.87
N ALA A 96 1.86 -2.42 -2.54
CA ALA A 96 2.50 -3.73 -2.44
C ALA A 96 2.96 -4.04 -1.01
N LEU A 97 3.50 -3.07 -0.28
CA LEU A 97 3.87 -3.22 1.13
C LEU A 97 2.64 -3.44 2.02
N GLU A 98 1.57 -2.66 1.81
CA GLU A 98 0.32 -2.79 2.57
C GLU A 98 -0.29 -4.19 2.40
N VAL A 99 -0.33 -4.71 1.16
CA VAL A 99 -0.81 -6.06 0.86
C VAL A 99 -0.02 -7.14 1.59
N VAL A 100 1.31 -6.98 1.66
CA VAL A 100 2.20 -7.92 2.36
C VAL A 100 1.96 -7.90 3.87
N ILE A 101 1.76 -6.72 4.46
CA ILE A 101 1.57 -6.53 5.90
C ILE A 101 0.18 -7.01 6.35
N VAL A 102 -0.87 -6.62 5.62
CA VAL A 102 -2.26 -6.96 5.95
C VAL A 102 -2.59 -8.41 5.58
N ASN A 103 -1.83 -9.02 4.66
CA ASN A 103 -2.11 -10.35 4.09
C ASN A 103 -3.49 -10.44 3.43
N HIS A 104 -4.01 -9.31 2.97
CA HIS A 104 -5.28 -9.20 2.28
C HIS A 104 -5.16 -8.18 1.14
N TYR A 105 -5.77 -8.49 -0.01
CA TYR A 105 -5.95 -7.53 -1.09
C TYR A 105 -7.41 -7.55 -1.55
N VAL A 106 -7.74 -8.21 -2.66
CA VAL A 106 -9.15 -8.49 -3.02
C VAL A 106 -9.64 -9.81 -2.37
N ARG A 107 -8.69 -10.65 -1.97
CA ARG A 107 -8.89 -11.94 -1.28
C ARG A 107 -7.79 -12.13 -0.25
N PRO A 108 -7.97 -13.03 0.74
CA PRO A 108 -6.86 -13.50 1.57
C PRO A 108 -5.78 -14.10 0.66
N LEU A 109 -4.53 -13.66 0.83
CA LEU A 109 -3.41 -14.10 -0.01
C LEU A 109 -2.91 -15.47 0.40
N ARG A 110 -2.50 -16.25 -0.61
CA ARG A 110 -1.67 -17.44 -0.39
C ARG A 110 -0.25 -17.01 0.00
N VAL A 111 0.47 -17.86 0.73
CA VAL A 111 1.87 -17.59 1.14
C VAL A 111 2.75 -17.26 -0.08
N LEU A 112 2.56 -17.96 -1.21
CA LEU A 112 3.28 -17.69 -2.45
C LEU A 112 2.92 -16.33 -3.06
N GLU A 113 1.63 -15.96 -3.09
CA GLU A 113 1.18 -14.67 -3.62
C GLU A 113 1.74 -13.52 -2.76
N ARG A 114 1.74 -13.69 -1.43
CA ARG A 114 2.35 -12.74 -0.48
C ARG A 114 3.85 -12.59 -0.72
N ALA A 115 4.57 -13.69 -0.94
CA ALA A 115 5.99 -13.66 -1.27
C ALA A 115 6.25 -12.92 -2.59
N LEU A 116 5.42 -13.13 -3.61
CA LEU A 116 5.56 -12.43 -4.90
C LEU A 116 5.27 -10.93 -4.79
N PHE A 117 4.30 -10.49 -3.98
CA PHE A 117 4.12 -9.06 -3.68
C PHE A 117 5.30 -8.47 -2.93
N ALA A 118 5.92 -9.22 -2.01
CA ALA A 118 7.14 -8.79 -1.33
C ALA A 118 8.32 -8.66 -2.32
N VAL A 119 8.46 -9.59 -3.27
CA VAL A 119 9.47 -9.51 -4.35
C VAL A 119 9.21 -8.30 -5.24
N SER A 120 7.95 -8.01 -5.57
CA SER A 120 7.57 -6.80 -6.32
C SER A 120 7.97 -5.52 -5.57
N ALA A 121 7.65 -5.42 -4.28
CA ALA A 121 8.05 -4.28 -3.46
C ALA A 121 9.58 -4.13 -3.39
N ALA A 122 10.30 -5.23 -3.19
CA ALA A 122 11.77 -5.23 -3.17
C ALA A 122 12.37 -4.81 -4.52
N ALA A 123 11.80 -5.23 -5.65
CA ALA A 123 12.23 -4.83 -6.98
C ALA A 123 12.05 -3.31 -7.19
N ILE A 124 10.94 -2.73 -6.73
CA ILE A 124 10.71 -1.27 -6.83
C ILE A 124 11.66 -0.50 -5.90
N ILE A 125 11.90 -0.99 -4.67
CA ILE A 125 12.92 -0.40 -3.79
C ILE A 125 14.30 -0.45 -4.48
N ARG A 126 14.64 -1.57 -5.11
CA ARG A 126 15.90 -1.72 -5.85
C ARG A 126 16.00 -0.75 -7.04
N TYR A 127 14.88 -0.50 -7.73
CA TYR A 127 14.82 0.52 -8.77
C TYR A 127 15.20 1.91 -8.23
N PHE A 128 14.71 2.31 -7.05
CA PHE A 128 15.08 3.62 -6.49
C PHE A 128 16.59 3.73 -6.17
N VAL A 129 17.25 2.62 -5.85
CA VAL A 129 18.69 2.62 -5.54
C VAL A 129 19.57 2.57 -6.80
N ILE A 130 19.29 1.70 -7.78
CA ILE A 130 20.12 1.56 -9.00
C ILE A 130 19.68 2.48 -10.14
N GLN A 131 18.44 2.99 -10.09
CA GLN A 131 17.81 3.71 -11.20
C GLN A 131 17.75 2.89 -12.51
N SER A 132 17.76 1.55 -12.42
CA SER A 132 17.67 0.66 -13.59
C SER A 132 16.22 0.34 -13.93
N THR A 133 15.81 0.68 -15.16
CA THR A 133 14.45 0.47 -15.70
C THR A 133 14.02 -0.99 -15.69
N VAL A 134 14.96 -1.95 -15.73
CA VAL A 134 14.63 -3.39 -15.69
C VAL A 134 13.92 -3.75 -14.39
N PHE A 135 14.39 -3.23 -13.25
CA PHE A 135 13.76 -3.50 -11.95
C PHE A 135 12.40 -2.82 -11.80
N LEU A 136 12.23 -1.65 -12.42
CA LEU A 136 10.94 -0.98 -12.46
C LEU A 136 9.92 -1.80 -13.24
N ILE A 137 10.25 -2.22 -14.47
CA ILE A 137 9.35 -3.00 -15.33
C ILE A 137 9.05 -4.34 -14.68
N ALA A 138 10.06 -5.01 -14.10
CA ALA A 138 9.87 -6.27 -13.39
C ALA A 138 8.94 -6.09 -12.18
N GLY A 139 9.17 -5.08 -11.34
CA GLY A 139 8.33 -4.80 -10.16
C GLY A 139 6.90 -4.47 -10.54
N LEU A 140 6.70 -3.50 -11.45
CA LEU A 140 5.36 -3.12 -11.92
C LEU A 140 4.66 -4.28 -12.65
N GLY A 141 5.40 -5.05 -13.44
CA GLY A 141 4.88 -6.22 -14.16
C GLY A 141 4.40 -7.32 -13.23
N ILE A 142 5.19 -7.65 -12.19
CA ILE A 142 4.79 -8.63 -11.17
C ILE A 142 3.57 -8.14 -10.41
N PHE A 143 3.56 -6.88 -9.96
CA PHE A 143 2.42 -6.30 -9.26
C PHE A 143 1.14 -6.36 -10.09
N LEU A 144 1.22 -5.92 -11.35
CA LEU A 144 0.07 -5.90 -12.27
C LEU A 144 -0.42 -7.31 -12.57
N LEU A 145 0.49 -8.25 -12.84
CA LEU A 145 0.14 -9.66 -13.10
C LEU A 145 -0.60 -10.27 -11.91
N LEU A 146 -0.08 -10.09 -10.69
CA LEU A 146 -0.74 -10.60 -9.48
C LEU A 146 -2.11 -9.97 -9.26
N THR A 147 -2.22 -8.67 -9.48
CA THR A 147 -3.48 -7.93 -9.36
C THR A 147 -4.52 -8.47 -10.34
N VAL A 148 -4.14 -8.63 -11.61
CA VAL A 148 -5.02 -9.17 -12.66
C VAL A 148 -5.41 -10.61 -12.36
N LEU A 149 -4.47 -11.48 -11.97
CA LEU A 149 -4.77 -12.87 -11.61
C LEU A 149 -5.74 -12.95 -10.44
N GLN A 150 -5.58 -12.09 -9.44
CA GLN A 150 -6.47 -12.06 -8.27
C GLN A 150 -7.87 -11.58 -8.66
N LEU A 151 -7.99 -10.55 -9.50
CA LEU A 151 -9.27 -10.06 -10.02
C LEU A 151 -9.97 -11.08 -10.93
N LEU A 152 -9.25 -11.72 -11.85
CA LEU A 152 -9.83 -12.75 -12.72
C LEU A 152 -10.37 -13.93 -11.91
N ARG A 153 -9.63 -14.36 -10.88
CA ARG A 153 -10.11 -15.42 -9.98
C ARG A 153 -11.37 -14.97 -9.23
N VAL A 154 -11.47 -13.69 -8.83
CA VAL A 154 -12.68 -13.04 -8.25
C VAL A 154 -13.88 -13.15 -9.17
N MET A 155 -13.71 -12.78 -10.43
CA MET A 155 -14.77 -12.82 -11.42
C MET A 155 -15.22 -14.26 -11.72
N GLN A 156 -14.31 -15.23 -11.74
CA GLN A 156 -14.64 -16.65 -11.93
C GLN A 156 -15.53 -17.20 -10.81
N LEU A 157 -15.17 -16.96 -9.53
CA LEU A 157 -15.99 -17.45 -8.42
C LEU A 157 -17.38 -16.80 -8.38
N ARG A 158 -17.51 -15.53 -8.78
CA ARG A 158 -18.83 -14.88 -8.88
C ARG A 158 -19.69 -15.55 -9.96
N ARG A 159 -19.12 -15.80 -11.14
CA ARG A 159 -19.82 -16.50 -12.23
C ARG A 159 -20.27 -17.92 -11.86
N ASP A 160 -19.43 -18.67 -11.13
CA ASP A 160 -19.76 -20.02 -10.68
C ASP A 160 -20.90 -20.03 -9.65
N THR A 161 -21.03 -18.95 -8.86
CA THR A 161 -22.09 -18.81 -7.86
C THR A 161 -23.41 -18.40 -8.53
N GLU A 162 -23.37 -17.41 -9.43
CA GLU A 162 -24.54 -16.99 -10.22
C GLU A 162 -25.10 -18.13 -11.10
N GLY A 163 -24.22 -18.94 -11.70
CA GLY A 163 -24.65 -20.10 -12.50
C GLY A 163 -25.33 -21.20 -11.67
N LYS A 164 -24.95 -21.37 -10.41
CA LYS A 164 -25.60 -22.32 -9.49
C LYS A 164 -26.97 -21.84 -9.04
N GLU A 165 -27.14 -20.56 -8.74
CA GLU A 165 -28.45 -20.00 -8.35
C GLU A 165 -29.48 -20.09 -9.49
N VAL A 166 -29.06 -19.85 -10.74
CA VAL A 166 -29.92 -20.00 -11.92
C VAL A 166 -30.34 -21.46 -12.13
N ASN A 167 -29.49 -22.44 -11.83
CA ASN A 167 -29.83 -23.86 -12.00
C ASN A 167 -30.79 -24.33 -10.89
N TYR A 168 -30.57 -23.93 -9.63
CA TYR A 168 -31.51 -24.21 -8.54
C TYR A 168 -32.91 -23.65 -8.78
N GLY A 169 -33.03 -22.47 -9.40
CA GLY A 169 -34.32 -21.88 -9.74
C GLY A 169 -35.07 -22.60 -10.87
N LYS A 170 -34.39 -23.41 -11.69
CA LYS A 170 -35.02 -24.22 -12.75
C LYS A 170 -35.44 -25.61 -12.27
N ASP A 171 -34.74 -26.18 -11.30
CA ASP A 171 -35.08 -27.50 -10.73
C ASP A 171 -36.29 -27.44 -9.77
N GLN A 172 -36.79 -26.24 -9.44
CA GLN A 172 -37.95 -26.02 -8.56
C GLN A 172 -39.25 -25.67 -9.31
N VAL A 173 -39.26 -25.74 -10.65
CA VAL A 173 -40.44 -25.48 -11.51
C VAL A 173 -40.74 -26.70 -12.37
#